data_AF-A0A261CHU8-F1
#
_entry.id   AF-A0A261CHU8-F1
#
_cell.length_a   1.000
_cell.length_b   1.000
_cell.length_c   1.000
_cell.angle_alpha   90.00
_cell.angle_beta   90.00
_cell.angle_gamma   90.00
#
_symmetry.space_group_name_H-M   'P 1'
#
loop_
_entity.id
_entity.type
_entity.pdbx_description
1 polymer ?
#
loop_
_entity_poly.entity_id
_entity_poly.type
_entity_poly.pdbx_seq_one_letter_code
_entity_poly.pdbx_strand_id
1 'polypeptide(L)'
;MVMSREEKIAELFVKVEIKMDSIVQLCDDAEKAYESAEWDKEKRFTLQKFDAMVKTAEGDDEAAKDVLIRALKSCLYRVCFAHKLAEFGVFVVFDGPGKLLPVPGFVVCLLKGGEYEKL
;
A
#
# COMPACT_ATOMS: atom_id res chain seq x y z
N MET A 1 21.58 21.16 4.65
CA MET A 1 21.53 20.10 5.67
C MET A 1 21.27 18.79 4.96
N VAL A 2 22.10 17.77 5.20
CA VAL A 2 21.83 16.41 4.68
C VAL A 2 20.77 15.80 5.58
N MET A 3 19.62 15.45 5.02
CA MET A 3 18.52 14.81 5.75
C MET A 3 18.99 13.49 6.37
N SER A 4 18.65 13.25 7.63
CA SER A 4 18.99 12.00 8.31
C SER A 4 18.23 10.83 7.68
N ARG A 5 18.73 9.60 7.87
CA ARG A 5 18.04 8.41 7.36
C ARG A 5 16.69 8.20 8.05
N GLU A 6 16.59 8.55 9.32
CA GLU A 6 15.36 8.48 10.11
C GLU A 6 14.31 9.47 9.61
N GLU A 7 14.70 10.71 9.34
CA GLU A 7 13.84 11.71 8.71
C GLU A 7 13.33 11.22 7.36
N LYS A 8 14.20 10.60 6.56
CA LYS A 8 13.84 10.02 5.26
C LYS A 8 12.85 8.86 5.39
N ILE A 9 13.03 7.99 6.38
CA ILE A 9 12.12 6.88 6.66
C ILE A 9 10.75 7.43 7.03
N ALA A 10 10.69 8.40 7.95
CA ALA A 10 9.45 9.05 8.37
C ALA A 10 8.73 9.71 7.19
N GLU A 11 9.45 10.47 6.35
CA GLU A 11 8.87 11.12 5.16
C GLU A 11 8.29 10.09 4.17
N LEU A 12 9.03 9.00 3.90
CA LEU A 12 8.56 7.95 2.99
C LEU A 12 7.34 7.20 3.54
N PHE A 13 7.32 6.93 4.84
CA PHE A 13 6.20 6.27 5.51
C PHE A 13 4.91 7.10 5.38
N VAL A 14 4.99 8.40 5.73
CA VAL A 14 3.85 9.33 5.60
C VAL A 14 3.36 9.39 4.16
N LYS A 15 4.27 9.42 3.17
CA LYS A 15 3.88 9.42 1.75
C LYS A 15 3.15 8.14 1.33
N VAL A 16 3.57 6.98 1.82
CA VAL A 16 2.89 5.71 1.56
C VAL A 16 1.48 5.75 2.16
N GLU A 17 1.36 6.15 3.43
CA GLU A 17 0.07 6.21 4.13
C GLU A 17 -0.93 7.12 3.42
N ILE A 18 -0.55 8.37 3.13
CA ILE A 18 -1.39 9.35 2.42
C ILE A 18 -1.85 8.79 1.07
N LYS A 19 -0.96 8.08 0.35
CA LYS A 19 -1.30 7.54 -0.96
C LYS A 19 -2.25 6.35 -0.88
N MET A 20 -2.13 5.49 0.12
CA MET A 20 -3.09 4.40 0.34
C MET A 20 -4.46 4.96 0.73
N ASP A 21 -4.51 5.97 1.61
CA ASP A 21 -5.76 6.64 1.99
C ASP A 21 -6.47 7.28 0.80
N SER A 22 -5.70 7.95 -0.07
CA SER A 22 -6.27 8.53 -1.28
C SER A 22 -6.86 7.47 -2.21
N ILE A 23 -6.33 6.25 -2.24
CA ILE A 23 -6.90 5.17 -3.08
C ILE A 23 -8.19 4.64 -2.47
N VAL A 24 -8.23 4.45 -1.14
CA VAL A 24 -9.47 4.06 -0.44
C VAL A 24 -10.57 5.08 -0.74
N GLN A 25 -10.28 6.37 -0.60
CA GLN A 25 -11.23 7.43 -0.91
C GLN A 25 -11.67 7.40 -2.39
N LEU A 26 -10.75 7.21 -3.34
CA LEU A 26 -11.12 7.09 -4.76
C LEU A 26 -12.02 5.88 -5.03
N CYS A 27 -11.85 4.78 -4.30
CA CYS A 27 -12.73 3.61 -4.39
C CYS A 27 -14.11 3.93 -3.82
N ASP A 28 -14.18 4.59 -2.66
CA ASP A 28 -15.44 4.99 -2.02
C ASP A 28 -16.23 5.97 -2.89
N ASP A 29 -15.56 6.99 -3.44
CA ASP A 29 -16.14 7.99 -4.33
C ASP A 29 -16.69 7.37 -5.63
N ALA A 30 -16.12 6.22 -6.04
CA ALA A 30 -16.54 5.45 -7.21
C ALA A 30 -17.54 4.31 -6.88
N GLU A 31 -18.05 4.26 -5.65
CA GLU A 31 -18.96 3.22 -5.14
C GLU A 31 -18.38 1.80 -5.27
N LYS A 32 -17.05 1.67 -5.17
CA LYS A 32 -16.30 0.40 -5.22
C LYS A 32 -16.02 -0.14 -3.82
N ALA A 33 -17.08 -0.51 -3.12
CA ALA A 33 -17.02 -0.96 -1.72
C ALA A 33 -16.09 -2.17 -1.51
N TYR A 34 -16.03 -3.10 -2.46
CA TYR A 34 -15.14 -4.26 -2.38
C TYR A 34 -13.66 -3.86 -2.46
N GLU A 35 -13.29 -3.09 -3.48
CA GLU A 35 -11.93 -2.61 -3.66
C GLU A 35 -11.49 -1.70 -2.52
N SER A 36 -12.38 -0.83 -2.04
CA SER A 36 -12.15 -0.01 -0.84
C SER A 36 -11.78 -0.89 0.36
N ALA A 37 -12.59 -1.92 0.67
CA ALA A 37 -12.33 -2.82 1.80
C ALA A 37 -11.01 -3.59 1.66
N GLU A 38 -10.65 -4.05 0.46
CA GLU A 38 -9.38 -4.75 0.24
C GLU A 38 -8.18 -3.79 0.35
N TRP A 39 -8.31 -2.53 -0.09
CA TRP A 39 -7.29 -1.50 0.11
C TRP A 39 -7.11 -1.14 1.58
N ASP A 40 -8.21 -1.04 2.31
CA ASP A 40 -8.20 -0.73 3.74
C ASP A 40 -7.52 -1.85 4.54
N LYS A 41 -7.73 -3.10 4.13
CA LYS A 41 -7.03 -4.28 4.65
C LYS A 41 -5.53 -4.24 4.30
N GLU A 42 -5.16 -3.98 3.05
CA GLU A 42 -3.75 -3.90 2.63
C GLU A 42 -3.02 -2.75 3.33
N LYS A 43 -3.68 -1.60 3.52
CA LYS A 43 -3.15 -0.47 4.29
C LYS A 43 -2.73 -0.93 5.69
N ARG A 44 -3.63 -1.60 6.41
CA ARG A 44 -3.36 -2.09 7.78
C ARG A 44 -2.16 -3.04 7.81
N PHE A 45 -2.10 -4.01 6.90
CA PHE A 45 -0.98 -4.96 6.84
C PHE A 45 0.35 -4.30 6.47
N THR A 46 0.32 -3.37 5.51
CA THR A 46 1.50 -2.64 5.04
C THR A 46 2.08 -1.77 6.16
N LEU A 47 1.24 -1.01 6.87
CA LEU A 47 1.68 -0.17 7.99
C LEU A 47 2.22 -1.01 9.14
N GLN A 48 1.54 -2.10 9.53
CA GLN A 48 2.04 -3.03 10.56
C GLN A 48 3.41 -3.62 10.21
N LYS A 49 3.61 -3.98 8.94
CA LYS A 49 4.90 -4.50 8.47
C LYS A 49 6.00 -3.43 8.55
N PHE A 50 5.70 -2.20 8.15
CA PHE A 50 6.67 -1.12 8.25
C PHE A 50 6.98 -0.74 9.69
N ASP A 51 5.99 -0.73 10.60
CA ASP A 51 6.23 -0.53 12.03
C ASP A 51 7.19 -1.59 12.60
N ALA A 52 7.02 -2.85 12.22
CA ALA A 52 7.94 -3.92 12.61
C ALA A 52 9.36 -3.69 12.07
N MET A 53 9.48 -3.23 10.82
CA MET A 53 10.78 -2.90 10.21
C MET A 53 11.41 -1.65 10.83
N VAL A 54 10.62 -0.66 11.24
CA VAL A 54 11.09 0.53 11.97
C VAL A 54 11.71 0.10 13.30
N LYS A 55 11.02 -0.74 14.08
CA LYS A 55 11.57 -1.28 15.34
C LYS A 55 12.90 -2.01 15.15
N THR A 56 13.08 -2.72 14.03
CA THR A 56 14.37 -3.36 13.71
C THR A 56 15.45 -2.39 13.24
N ALA A 57 15.05 -1.21 12.75
CA ALA A 57 15.94 -0.17 12.24
C ALA A 57 16.21 0.95 13.27
N GLU A 58 15.65 0.85 14.48
CA GLU A 58 15.94 1.75 15.59
C GLU A 58 17.39 1.56 16.07
N GLY A 59 18.05 2.68 16.41
CA GLY A 59 19.45 2.68 16.85
C GLY A 59 20.47 2.73 15.71
N ASP A 60 21.64 2.15 15.90
CA ASP A 60 22.79 2.25 14.98
C ASP A 60 22.82 1.16 13.88
N ASP A 61 21.71 0.43 13.66
CA ASP A 61 21.62 -0.56 12.58
C ASP A 61 21.35 0.12 11.22
N GLU A 62 22.42 0.64 10.64
CA GLU A 62 22.40 1.32 9.34
C GLU A 62 22.00 0.38 8.18
N ALA A 63 22.21 -0.93 8.30
CA ALA A 63 21.82 -1.90 7.29
C ALA A 63 20.29 -2.10 7.29
N ALA A 64 19.69 -2.22 8.47
CA ALA A 64 18.24 -2.30 8.63
C ALA A 64 17.54 -1.02 8.11
N LYS A 65 18.09 0.17 8.41
CA LYS A 65 17.61 1.44 7.84
C LYS A 65 17.63 1.46 6.31
N ASP A 66 18.71 0.98 5.69
CA ASP A 66 18.81 0.91 4.22
C ASP A 66 17.80 -0.06 3.60
N VAL A 67 17.55 -1.20 4.23
CA VAL A 67 16.53 -2.17 3.79
C VAL A 67 15.13 -1.56 3.90
N LEU A 68 14.83 -0.90 5.02
CA LEU A 68 13.55 -0.22 5.23
C LEU A 68 13.32 0.88 4.19
N ILE A 69 14.32 1.73 3.92
CA ILE A 69 14.22 2.78 2.89
C ILE A 69 13.93 2.17 1.51
N ARG A 70 14.57 1.06 1.14
CA ARG A 70 14.29 0.39 -0.14
C ARG A 70 12.87 -0.18 -0.18
N ALA A 71 12.42 -0.79 0.91
CA ALA A 71 11.08 -1.35 1.02
C ALA A 71 10.00 -0.26 0.90
N LEU A 72 10.17 0.85 1.63
CA LEU A 72 9.28 2.02 1.57
C LEU A 72 9.25 2.65 0.17
N LYS A 73 10.41 2.85 -0.47
CA LYS A 73 10.46 3.35 -1.85
C LYS A 73 9.75 2.43 -2.83
N SER A 74 9.97 1.13 -2.71
CA SER A 74 9.31 0.14 -3.58
C SER A 74 7.80 0.16 -3.36
N CYS A 75 7.35 0.22 -2.11
CA CYS A 75 5.92 0.35 -1.79
C CYS A 75 5.33 1.64 -2.37
N LEU A 76 5.97 2.78 -2.12
CA LEU A 76 5.50 4.08 -2.61
C LEU A 76 5.34 4.08 -4.14
N TYR A 77 6.30 3.52 -4.89
CA TYR A 77 6.19 3.41 -6.33
C TYR A 77 4.94 2.62 -6.76
N ARG A 78 4.66 1.50 -6.08
CA ARG A 78 3.51 0.63 -6.37
C ARG A 78 2.19 1.30 -6.05
N VAL A 79 2.10 1.94 -4.88
CA VAL A 79 0.90 2.66 -4.46
C VAL A 79 0.66 3.86 -5.38
N CYS A 80 1.69 4.61 -5.77
CA CYS A 80 1.55 5.68 -6.75
C CYS A 80 1.05 5.18 -8.11
N PHE A 81 1.51 4.02 -8.56
CA PHE A 81 1.03 3.41 -9.80
C PHE A 81 -0.46 3.03 -9.69
N ALA A 82 -0.85 2.37 -8.60
CA ALA A 82 -2.25 2.02 -8.35
C ALA A 82 -3.15 3.26 -8.20
N HIS A 83 -2.65 4.32 -7.53
CA HIS A 83 -3.34 5.61 -7.41
C HIS A 83 -3.60 6.22 -8.78
N LYS A 84 -2.61 6.21 -9.68
CA LYS A 84 -2.80 6.66 -11.06
C LYS A 84 -3.82 5.83 -11.83
N LEU A 85 -3.84 4.51 -11.64
CA LEU A 85 -4.85 3.66 -12.27
C LEU A 85 -6.26 3.98 -11.72
N ALA A 86 -6.40 4.19 -10.42
CA ALA A 86 -7.65 4.58 -9.79
C ALA A 86 -8.16 5.94 -10.29
N GLU A 87 -7.28 6.92 -10.54
CA GLU A 87 -7.65 8.19 -11.20
C GLU A 87 -8.26 7.98 -12.60
N PHE A 88 -7.87 6.91 -13.31
CA PHE A 88 -8.46 6.52 -14.60
C PHE A 88 -9.66 5.57 -14.48
N GLY A 89 -10.15 5.31 -13.26
CA GLY A 89 -11.25 4.37 -12.99
C GLY A 89 -10.85 2.89 -13.05
N VAL A 90 -9.55 2.59 -13.10
CA VAL A 90 -9.00 1.22 -13.03
C VAL A 90 -8.57 0.92 -11.60
N PHE A 91 -9.44 0.22 -10.87
CA PHE A 91 -9.15 -0.18 -9.50
C PHE A 91 -8.36 -1.48 -9.48
N VAL A 92 -7.26 -1.48 -8.73
CA VAL A 92 -6.32 -2.60 -8.64
C VAL A 92 -6.28 -3.08 -7.20
N VAL A 93 -6.30 -4.39 -6.97
CA VAL A 93 -6.17 -4.98 -5.63
C VAL A 93 -4.82 -5.69 -5.48
N PHE A 94 -4.29 -5.74 -4.26
CA PHE A 94 -3.09 -6.51 -3.93
C PHE A 94 -3.45 -7.89 -3.39
N ASP A 95 -2.75 -8.92 -3.86
CA ASP A 95 -2.91 -10.32 -3.40
C ASP A 95 -2.06 -10.63 -2.14
N GLY A 96 -1.74 -9.59 -1.36
CA GLY A 96 -0.98 -9.65 -0.11
C GLY A 96 0.43 -9.05 -0.16
N PRO A 97 1.10 -8.97 1.00
CA PRO A 97 2.32 -8.18 1.19
C PRO A 97 3.48 -8.69 0.32
N GLY A 98 3.79 -7.94 -0.72
CA GLY A 98 4.91 -8.22 -1.63
C GLY A 98 4.53 -8.91 -2.93
N LYS A 99 3.28 -9.34 -3.13
CA LYS A 99 2.81 -9.88 -4.41
C LYS A 99 2.13 -8.78 -5.23
N LEU A 100 2.87 -8.30 -6.21
CA LEU A 100 2.49 -7.29 -7.19
C LEU A 100 1.99 -7.96 -8.46
N LEU A 101 0.73 -8.33 -8.50
CA LEU A 101 0.07 -8.35 -9.80
C LEU A 101 -1.06 -7.35 -9.67
N PRO A 102 -1.01 -6.23 -10.41
CA PRO A 102 -2.13 -5.33 -10.47
C PRO A 102 -3.26 -6.07 -11.19
N VAL A 103 -4.09 -6.77 -10.43
CA VAL A 103 -5.26 -7.43 -10.97
C VAL A 103 -6.37 -6.39 -10.94
N PRO A 104 -6.98 -6.04 -12.08
CA PRO A 104 -8.15 -5.19 -12.08
C PRO A 104 -9.21 -5.79 -11.16
N GLY A 105 -9.85 -4.98 -10.31
CA GLY A 105 -10.80 -5.45 -9.29
C GLY A 105 -11.91 -6.36 -9.86
N PHE A 106 -12.34 -6.10 -11.10
CA PHE A 106 -13.32 -6.94 -11.80
C PHE A 106 -12.82 -8.38 -12.06
N VAL A 107 -11.52 -8.58 -12.26
CA VAL A 107 -10.92 -9.92 -12.45
C VAL A 107 -10.84 -10.66 -11.11
N VAL A 108 -10.67 -9.94 -9.99
CA VAL A 108 -10.71 -10.55 -8.64
C VAL A 108 -12.13 -11.01 -8.31
N CYS A 109 -13.18 -10.24 -8.64
CA CYS A 109 -14.58 -10.69 -8.51
C CYS A 109 -14.86 -11.96 -9.33
N LEU A 110 -14.28 -12.09 -10.52
CA LEU A 110 -14.42 -13.29 -11.36
C LEU A 110 -13.64 -14.50 -10.82
N LEU A 111 -12.48 -14.28 -10.19
CA LEU A 111 -11.63 -15.35 -9.65
C LEU A 111 -12.03 -15.82 -8.24
N LYS A 112 -12.53 -14.91 -7.40
CA LYS A 112 -13.09 -15.22 -6.06
C LYS A 112 -14.60 -15.51 -6.12
N GLY A 113 -15.15 -15.70 -7.33
CA GLY A 113 -16.57 -15.91 -7.59
C GLY A 113 -17.18 -17.00 -6.72
N GLY A 114 -18.05 -16.60 -5.80
CA GLY A 114 -18.92 -17.50 -5.05
C GLY A 114 -19.20 -17.10 -3.60
N GLU A 115 -18.25 -16.49 -2.90
CA GLU A 115 -18.40 -16.27 -1.44
C GLU A 115 -18.88 -14.86 -1.05
N TYR A 116 -18.73 -13.86 -1.93
CA TYR A 116 -18.96 -12.45 -1.57
C TYR A 116 -20.20 -11.81 -2.22
N GLU A 117 -20.99 -12.56 -3.00
CA GLU A 117 -22.27 -12.09 -3.58
C GLU A 117 -23.41 -11.96 -2.53
N LYS A 118 -23.10 -12.12 -1.24
CA LYS A 118 -24.07 -12.13 -0.13
C LYS A 118 -23.83 -11.11 0.98
N LEU A 119 -22.95 -10.12 0.79
CA LEU A 119 -22.75 -9.03 1.76
C LEU A 119 -23.10 -7.68 1.14
#